data_AF-A0AAE0H0E6-F1
#
_entry.id   AF-A0AAE0H0E6-F1
#
_cell.length_a   1.000
_cell.length_b   1.000
_cell.length_c   1.000
_cell.angle_alpha   90.00
_cell.angle_beta   90.00
_cell.angle_gamma   90.00
#
_symmetry.space_group_name_H-M   'P 1'
#
loop_
_entity.id
_entity.type
_entity.pdbx_description
1 polymer ?
#
loop_
_entity_poly.entity_id
_entity_poly.type
_entity_poly.pdbx_seq_one_letter_code
_entity_poly.pdbx_strand_id
1 'polypeptide(L)'
;MVSPQRTQLRSLDNLISMERKMLRHGLARPDMTAQELREFTKTIRAHLNLPALVLPPTRPLITLISRARSPNTKNASKPRRYIINEADIAHKLRFDTSLDVQLVNLETLSIKEQITLMGRTSVLFGVHSSALLHVAWMRPGSAVVQLHLPNTQLGSHAHVQRDGILSWYSGVHPSIIMNIENLAEKAGVRYFDCWPNKTVGASKKVSECSSKKTLSMPCLSVVQQEEIIFRETDSIIVDSEHVADLISKLAALV
;
A
#
# COMPACT_ATOMS: atom_id res chain seq x y z
N MET A 1 32.38 -2.39 20.84
CA MET A 1 31.76 -1.94 19.58
C MET A 1 30.70 -2.94 19.15
N VAL A 2 29.42 -2.55 19.15
CA VAL A 2 28.33 -3.43 18.70
C VAL A 2 28.28 -3.37 17.18
N SER A 3 28.33 -4.52 16.52
CA SER A 3 28.28 -4.62 15.05
C SER A 3 27.00 -3.96 14.51
N PRO A 4 27.08 -3.06 13.50
CA PRO A 4 25.94 -2.40 12.88
C PRO A 4 24.84 -3.35 12.39
N GLN A 5 25.19 -4.59 12.06
CA GLN A 5 24.23 -5.62 11.61
C GLN A 5 23.29 -6.12 12.71
N ARG A 6 23.71 -6.07 13.99
CA ARG A 6 22.86 -6.53 15.11
C ARG A 6 21.73 -5.55 15.43
N THR A 7 21.90 -4.28 15.07
CA THR A 7 20.91 -3.21 15.28
C THR A 7 19.77 -3.29 14.25
N GLN A 8 20.07 -3.69 13.00
CA GLN A 8 19.06 -3.87 11.95
C GLN A 8 18.15 -5.09 12.16
N LEU A 9 18.68 -6.21 12.67
CA LEU A 9 17.84 -7.39 12.96
C LEU A 9 16.83 -7.13 14.08
N ARG A 10 17.21 -6.35 15.10
CA ARG A 10 16.28 -5.92 16.16
C ARG A 10 15.21 -4.95 15.67
N SER A 11 15.48 -4.16 14.63
CA SER A 11 14.45 -3.26 14.07
C SER A 11 13.37 -4.04 13.31
N LEU A 12 13.73 -5.16 12.66
CA LEU A 12 12.78 -6.00 11.92
C LEU A 12 11.82 -6.74 12.86
N ASP A 13 12.34 -7.33 13.95
CA ASP A 13 11.50 -7.98 14.98
C ASP A 13 10.58 -6.99 15.70
N ASN A 14 11.05 -5.75 15.91
CA ASN A 14 10.23 -4.67 16.44
C ASN A 14 9.16 -4.20 15.45
N LEU A 15 9.43 -4.24 14.14
CA LEU A 15 8.47 -3.89 13.08
C LEU A 15 7.38 -4.94 12.95
N ILE A 16 7.76 -6.21 12.92
CA ILE A 16 6.83 -7.34 12.91
C ILE A 16 6.04 -7.39 14.22
N SER A 17 6.67 -7.09 15.36
CA SER A 17 6.00 -6.97 16.66
C SER A 17 5.04 -5.78 16.67
N MET A 18 5.42 -4.63 16.12
CA MET A 18 4.59 -3.44 16.06
C MET A 18 3.43 -3.62 15.08
N GLU A 19 3.64 -4.15 13.88
CA GLU A 19 2.59 -4.47 12.91
C GLU A 19 1.63 -5.52 13.48
N ARG A 20 2.14 -6.58 14.11
CA ARG A 20 1.31 -7.55 14.84
C ARG A 20 0.62 -6.93 16.05
N LYS A 21 1.21 -5.94 16.71
CA LYS A 21 0.57 -5.19 17.81
C LYS A 21 -0.46 -4.22 17.25
N MET A 22 -0.24 -3.58 16.11
CA MET A 22 -1.19 -2.70 15.44
C MET A 22 -2.41 -3.50 14.98
N LEU A 23 -2.18 -4.66 14.36
CA LEU A 23 -3.23 -5.61 14.00
C LEU A 23 -3.92 -6.19 15.25
N ARG A 24 -3.18 -6.50 16.33
CA ARG A 24 -3.76 -7.01 17.59
C ARG A 24 -4.47 -5.94 18.43
N HIS A 25 -4.04 -4.69 18.37
CA HIS A 25 -4.66 -3.54 19.05
C HIS A 25 -5.73 -2.87 18.18
N GLY A 26 -6.04 -3.45 17.02
CA GLY A 26 -7.22 -3.09 16.26
C GLY A 26 -7.09 -1.84 15.41
N LEU A 27 -5.90 -1.52 14.87
CA LEU A 27 -5.88 -0.58 13.74
C LEU A 27 -6.75 -1.10 12.62
N ALA A 28 -7.59 -0.18 12.14
CA ALA A 28 -8.57 -0.45 11.11
C ALA A 28 -9.60 -1.54 11.49
N ARG A 29 -9.90 -1.69 12.79
CA ARG A 29 -11.20 -2.29 13.14
C ARG A 29 -12.31 -1.47 12.46
N PRO A 30 -13.37 -2.10 11.94
CA PRO A 30 -14.48 -1.39 11.31
C PRO A 30 -15.06 -0.28 12.20
N ASP A 31 -15.14 -0.54 13.50
CA ASP A 31 -15.70 0.34 14.54
C ASP A 31 -14.73 1.41 15.09
N MET A 32 -13.45 1.38 14.72
CA MET A 32 -12.47 2.37 15.20
C MET A 32 -12.89 3.79 14.82
N THR A 33 -13.06 4.70 15.76
CA THR A 33 -13.42 6.09 15.48
C THR A 33 -12.21 6.91 14.99
N ALA A 34 -12.46 8.05 14.34
CA ALA A 34 -11.40 8.99 13.98
C ALA A 34 -10.65 9.53 15.23
N GLN A 35 -11.32 9.66 16.37
CA GLN A 35 -10.69 10.06 17.63
C GLN A 35 -9.75 8.98 18.17
N GLU A 36 -10.17 7.72 18.16
CA GLU A 36 -9.31 6.60 18.57
C GLU A 36 -8.08 6.49 17.67
N LEU A 37 -8.22 6.68 16.36
CA LEU A 37 -7.08 6.71 15.44
C LEU A 37 -6.11 7.86 15.76
N ARG A 38 -6.62 9.05 16.09
CA ARG A 38 -5.78 10.20 16.50
C ARG A 38 -5.03 9.94 17.81
N GLU A 39 -5.69 9.40 18.83
CA GLU A 39 -5.02 9.08 20.09
C GLU A 39 -4.01 7.94 19.94
N PHE A 40 -4.34 6.93 19.12
CA PHE A 40 -3.40 5.87 18.78
C PHE A 40 -2.14 6.43 18.11
N THR A 41 -2.31 7.22 17.05
CA THR A 41 -1.17 7.78 16.29
C THR A 41 -0.33 8.71 17.15
N LYS A 42 -0.96 9.55 17.99
CA LYS A 42 -0.29 10.39 18.99
C LYS A 42 0.54 9.57 19.98
N THR A 43 -0.01 8.47 20.51
CA THR A 43 0.67 7.58 21.45
C THR A 43 1.92 6.96 20.83
N ILE A 44 1.82 6.43 19.60
CA ILE A 44 2.97 5.84 18.90
C ILE A 44 4.04 6.89 18.58
N ARG A 45 3.64 8.09 18.16
CA ARG A 45 4.60 9.18 17.91
C ARG A 45 5.36 9.58 19.17
N ALA A 46 4.66 9.71 20.30
CA ALA A 46 5.27 10.00 21.59
C ALA A 46 6.24 8.88 22.00
N HIS A 47 5.83 7.61 21.89
CA HIS A 47 6.67 6.46 22.21
C HIS A 47 7.96 6.41 21.36
N LEU A 48 7.86 6.81 20.09
CA LEU A 48 9.00 6.83 19.17
C LEU A 48 9.83 8.12 19.24
N ASN A 49 9.49 9.07 20.13
CA ASN A 49 10.09 10.41 20.20
C ASN A 49 10.09 11.12 18.84
N LEU A 50 8.99 11.00 18.09
CA LEU A 50 8.81 11.70 16.83
C LEU A 50 8.34 13.13 17.10
N PRO A 51 8.79 14.13 16.31
CA PRO A 51 8.30 15.49 16.45
C PRO A 51 6.77 15.54 16.23
N ALA A 52 6.14 16.65 16.62
CA ALA A 52 4.77 16.93 16.17
C ALA A 52 4.68 16.84 14.63
N LEU A 53 3.48 16.62 14.09
CA LEU A 53 3.30 16.62 12.63
C LEU A 53 3.85 17.93 12.07
N VAL A 54 4.88 17.81 11.23
CA VAL A 54 5.56 18.96 10.62
C VAL A 54 4.52 19.72 9.80
N LEU A 55 4.59 21.06 9.81
CA LEU A 55 3.82 21.92 8.91
C LEU A 55 3.88 21.40 7.46
N PRO A 56 2.84 21.63 6.65
CA PRO A 56 2.84 21.12 5.29
C PRO A 56 4.09 21.66 4.59
N PRO A 57 4.81 20.83 3.83
CA PRO A 57 5.96 21.31 3.09
C PRO A 57 5.51 22.44 2.15
N THR A 58 6.38 23.42 1.91
CA THR A 58 6.09 24.53 1.00
C THR A 58 5.79 24.06 -0.42
N ARG A 59 6.30 22.87 -0.79
CA ARG A 59 5.99 22.14 -2.02
C ARG A 59 5.41 20.78 -1.66
N PRO A 60 4.27 20.37 -2.26
CA PRO A 60 3.71 19.05 -1.99
C PRO A 60 4.69 17.94 -2.39
N LEU A 61 4.79 16.92 -1.53
CA LEU A 61 5.66 15.76 -1.75
C LEU A 61 4.82 14.56 -2.23
N ILE A 62 5.17 14.02 -3.40
CA ILE A 62 4.67 12.76 -3.92
C ILE A 62 5.64 11.65 -3.53
N THR A 63 5.14 10.63 -2.83
CA THR A 63 5.90 9.43 -2.48
C THR A 63 5.37 8.26 -3.28
N LEU A 64 6.21 7.71 -4.17
CA LEU A 64 5.96 6.48 -4.89
C LEU A 64 6.60 5.32 -4.11
N ILE A 65 5.81 4.35 -3.67
CA ILE A 65 6.32 3.16 -2.99
C ILE A 65 6.89 2.18 -4.02
N SER A 66 8.21 2.06 -4.05
CA SER A 66 8.91 1.04 -4.81
C SER A 66 8.87 -0.30 -4.08
N ARG A 67 8.61 -1.36 -4.86
CA ARG A 67 8.78 -2.75 -4.41
C ARG A 67 9.84 -3.48 -5.23
N ALA A 68 10.62 -2.75 -6.01
CA ALA A 68 11.74 -3.31 -6.76
C ALA A 68 12.67 -4.07 -5.81
N ARG A 69 13.20 -5.20 -6.29
CA ARG A 69 14.08 -6.04 -5.48
C ARG A 69 15.32 -5.25 -5.09
N SER A 70 15.56 -5.17 -3.78
CA SER A 70 16.88 -4.77 -3.32
C SER A 70 17.86 -5.90 -3.65
N PRO A 71 18.97 -5.62 -4.36
CA PRO A 71 19.94 -6.64 -4.76
C PRO A 71 20.54 -7.40 -3.57
N ASN A 72 20.44 -6.86 -2.35
CA ASN A 72 21.00 -7.44 -1.14
C ASN A 72 20.03 -8.35 -0.35
N THR A 73 18.83 -8.63 -0.86
CA THR A 73 17.84 -9.42 -0.10
C THR A 73 17.99 -10.93 -0.35
N LYS A 74 18.28 -11.69 0.72
CA LYS A 74 18.38 -13.16 0.71
C LYS A 74 17.10 -13.88 0.24
N ASN A 75 15.97 -13.16 0.12
CA ASN A 75 14.69 -13.64 -0.39
C ASN A 75 14.46 -13.30 -1.87
N ALA A 76 15.53 -13.18 -2.66
CA ALA A 76 15.46 -12.94 -4.11
C ALA A 76 14.65 -14.00 -4.88
N SER A 77 14.35 -15.16 -4.28
CA SER A 77 13.57 -16.22 -4.93
C SER A 77 12.06 -16.01 -4.93
N LYS A 78 11.50 -15.14 -4.08
CA LYS A 78 10.04 -14.94 -4.06
C LYS A 78 9.62 -13.91 -5.11
N PRO A 79 8.69 -14.23 -6.02
CA PRO A 79 8.11 -13.23 -6.91
C PRO A 79 7.45 -12.13 -6.08
N ARG A 80 7.67 -10.87 -6.49
CA ARG A 80 7.07 -9.69 -5.87
C ARG A 80 6.40 -8.91 -6.98
N ARG A 81 5.19 -8.44 -6.69
CA ARG A 81 4.48 -7.50 -7.55
C ARG A 81 5.13 -6.13 -7.42
N TYR A 82 5.68 -5.60 -8.51
CA TYR A 82 6.23 -4.25 -8.58
C TYR A 82 5.95 -3.64 -9.97
N ILE A 83 5.99 -2.31 -10.03
CA ILE A 83 5.83 -1.55 -11.26
C ILE A 83 7.20 -1.49 -11.94
N ILE A 84 7.34 -2.03 -13.15
CA ILE A 84 8.63 -2.07 -13.86
C ILE A 84 9.10 -0.65 -14.16
N ASN A 85 8.18 0.19 -14.62
CA ASN A 85 8.47 1.54 -15.08
C ASN A 85 8.25 2.60 -13.99
N GLU A 86 8.47 2.26 -12.71
CA GLU A 86 8.35 3.20 -11.59
C GLU A 86 9.31 4.40 -11.71
N ALA A 87 10.49 4.17 -12.29
CA ALA A 87 11.46 5.23 -12.57
C ALA A 87 10.94 6.21 -13.64
N ASP A 88 10.28 5.70 -14.68
CA ASP A 88 9.71 6.53 -15.75
C ASP A 88 8.53 7.35 -15.23
N ILE A 89 7.68 6.75 -14.39
CA ILE A 89 6.59 7.46 -13.71
C ILE A 89 7.16 8.58 -12.83
N ALA A 90 8.18 8.30 -12.02
CA ALA A 90 8.82 9.29 -11.18
C ALA A 90 9.44 10.43 -12.00
N HIS A 91 10.13 10.09 -13.09
CA HIS A 91 10.73 11.06 -14.01
C HIS A 91 9.66 11.95 -14.64
N LYS A 92 8.59 11.36 -15.17
CA LYS A 92 7.47 12.06 -15.78
C LYS A 92 6.80 13.03 -14.80
N LEU A 93 6.52 12.58 -13.58
CA LEU A 93 5.96 13.44 -12.53
C LEU A 93 6.87 14.63 -12.19
N ARG A 94 8.19 14.42 -12.11
CA ARG A 94 9.14 15.52 -11.85
C ARG A 94 9.21 16.53 -13.00
N PHE A 95 9.02 16.06 -14.23
CA PHE A 95 9.11 16.88 -15.41
C PHE A 95 7.83 17.67 -15.66
N ASP A 96 6.68 17.00 -15.55
CA ASP A 96 5.37 17.59 -15.84
C ASP A 96 4.83 18.44 -14.68
N THR A 97 5.32 18.22 -13.46
CA THR A 97 4.84 18.90 -12.28
C THR A 97 5.95 19.65 -11.56
N SER A 98 5.63 20.76 -10.93
CA SER A 98 6.56 21.48 -10.04
C SER A 98 6.61 20.85 -8.63
N LEU A 99 6.28 19.57 -8.49
CA LEU A 99 6.15 18.89 -7.20
C LEU A 99 7.43 18.13 -6.86
N ASP A 100 7.65 17.91 -5.58
CA ASP A 100 8.75 17.06 -5.13
C ASP A 100 8.31 15.60 -5.27
N VAL A 101 9.11 14.76 -5.95
CA VAL A 101 8.77 13.36 -6.19
C VAL A 101 9.89 12.45 -5.71
N GLN A 102 9.54 11.50 -4.84
CA GLN A 102 10.46 10.49 -4.32
C GLN A 102 9.97 9.09 -4.61
N LEU A 103 10.88 8.25 -5.07
CA LEU A 103 10.68 6.81 -5.22
C LEU A 103 11.36 6.12 -4.04
N VAL A 104 10.59 5.41 -3.22
CA VAL A 104 11.05 4.93 -1.91
C VAL A 104 10.76 3.45 -1.72
N ASN A 105 11.77 2.67 -1.36
CA ASN A 105 11.59 1.31 -0.86
C ASN A 105 11.41 1.37 0.67
N LEU A 106 10.18 1.17 1.16
CA LEU A 106 9.91 1.25 2.59
C LEU A 106 10.63 0.17 3.41
N GLU A 107 10.98 -0.98 2.81
CA GLU A 107 11.71 -2.05 3.50
C GLU A 107 13.14 -1.64 3.89
N THR A 108 13.69 -0.59 3.29
CA THR A 108 15.02 -0.06 3.63
C THR A 108 14.97 1.02 4.70
N LEU A 109 13.78 1.47 5.10
CA LEU A 109 13.58 2.50 6.12
C LEU A 109 13.20 1.89 7.46
N SER A 110 13.68 2.47 8.55
CA SER A 110 13.18 2.20 9.89
C SER A 110 11.74 2.71 10.06
N ILE A 111 11.02 2.19 11.06
CA ILE A 111 9.66 2.64 11.40
C ILE A 111 9.59 4.15 11.59
N LYS A 112 10.58 4.73 12.27
CA LYS A 112 10.63 6.17 12.53
C LYS A 112 10.71 6.93 11.21
N GLU A 113 11.60 6.51 10.31
CA GLU A 113 11.75 7.11 8.99
C GLU A 113 10.49 6.94 8.13
N GLN A 114 9.84 5.78 8.17
CA GLN A 114 8.58 5.55 7.46
C GLN A 114 7.48 6.50 7.97
N ILE A 115 7.25 6.59 9.29
CA ILE A 115 6.23 7.49 9.87
C ILE A 115 6.56 8.95 9.58
N THR A 116 7.84 9.34 9.65
CA THR A 116 8.28 10.70 9.32
C THR A 116 8.05 11.01 7.83
N LEU A 117 8.35 10.08 6.92
CA LEU A 117 8.08 10.23 5.49
C LEU A 117 6.59 10.39 5.21
N MET A 118 5.74 9.55 5.80
CA MET A 118 4.29 9.61 5.62
C MET A 118 3.70 10.92 6.14
N GLY A 119 4.17 11.40 7.28
CA GLY A 119 3.75 12.70 7.81
C GLY A 119 4.14 13.90 6.94
N ARG A 120 5.07 13.73 5.99
CA ARG A 120 5.48 14.75 5.01
C ARG A 120 4.87 14.55 3.63
N THR A 121 4.31 13.36 3.36
CA THR A 121 3.79 12.98 2.05
C THR A 121 2.43 13.62 1.83
N SER A 122 2.28 14.38 0.74
CA SER A 122 1.01 14.97 0.30
C SER A 122 0.21 13.98 -0.55
N VAL A 123 0.90 13.25 -1.44
CA VAL A 123 0.30 12.18 -2.26
C VAL A 123 1.12 10.91 -2.12
N LEU A 124 0.51 9.86 -1.59
CA LEU A 124 1.12 8.53 -1.52
C LEU A 124 0.60 7.68 -2.67
N PHE A 125 1.48 7.11 -3.48
CA PHE A 125 1.13 6.21 -4.58
C PHE A 125 1.80 4.86 -4.38
N GLY A 126 1.05 3.77 -4.45
CA GLY A 126 1.62 2.44 -4.24
C GLY A 126 0.74 1.31 -4.78
N VAL A 127 1.38 0.16 -4.94
CA VAL A 127 0.70 -1.10 -5.26
C VAL A 127 0.28 -1.78 -3.95
N HIS A 128 -0.98 -2.19 -3.85
CA HIS A 128 -1.54 -3.02 -2.78
C HIS A 128 -1.87 -2.34 -1.44
N SER A 129 -3.01 -2.74 -0.88
CA SER A 129 -3.66 -2.18 0.32
C SER A 129 -2.87 -2.35 1.62
N SER A 130 -2.17 -3.48 1.79
CA SER A 130 -1.38 -3.72 3.03
C SER A 130 -0.20 -2.76 3.18
N ALA A 131 0.36 -2.27 2.07
CA ALA A 131 1.41 -1.25 2.10
C ALA A 131 0.85 0.15 2.37
N LEU A 132 -0.47 0.33 2.38
CA LEU A 132 -1.13 1.62 2.57
C LEU A 132 -1.62 1.84 4.00
N LEU A 133 -1.37 0.94 4.96
CA LEU A 133 -1.54 1.23 6.40
C LEU A 133 -0.80 2.49 6.85
N HIS A 134 0.21 2.87 6.07
CA HIS A 134 0.91 4.13 6.13
C HIS A 134 -0.01 5.37 6.10
N VAL A 135 -1.23 5.25 5.55
CA VAL A 135 -2.24 6.30 5.54
C VAL A 135 -2.60 6.80 6.94
N ALA A 136 -2.52 5.94 7.96
CA ALA A 136 -2.73 6.32 9.36
C ALA A 136 -1.72 7.37 9.85
N TRP A 137 -0.57 7.48 9.18
CA TRP A 137 0.52 8.39 9.54
C TRP A 137 0.60 9.63 8.65
N MET A 138 -0.24 9.70 7.61
CA MET A 138 -0.33 10.84 6.72
C MET A 138 -1.07 12.00 7.39
N ARG A 139 -0.84 13.22 6.89
CA ARG A 139 -1.55 14.41 7.37
C ARG A 139 -2.99 14.42 6.85
N PRO A 140 -3.97 14.89 7.63
CA PRO A 140 -5.28 15.23 7.11
C PRO A 140 -5.17 16.21 5.93
N GLY A 141 -6.02 16.04 4.91
CA GLY A 141 -5.96 16.75 3.65
C GLY A 141 -5.11 16.05 2.59
N SER A 142 -4.24 15.11 2.95
CA SER A 142 -3.41 14.37 1.97
C SER A 142 -4.25 13.47 1.06
N ALA A 143 -3.60 12.85 0.07
CA ALA A 143 -4.21 11.84 -0.79
C ALA A 143 -3.39 10.54 -0.83
N VAL A 144 -4.09 9.41 -0.97
CA VAL A 144 -3.50 8.11 -1.25
C VAL A 144 -4.11 7.55 -2.53
N VAL A 145 -3.25 7.05 -3.41
CA VAL A 145 -3.62 6.42 -4.67
C VAL A 145 -3.18 4.97 -4.61
N GLN A 146 -4.16 4.07 -4.63
CA GLN A 146 -3.92 2.64 -4.70
C GLN A 146 -3.96 2.19 -6.16
N LEU A 147 -2.84 1.67 -6.66
CA LEU A 147 -2.84 0.92 -7.90
C LEU A 147 -3.41 -0.48 -7.63
N HIS A 148 -4.60 -0.74 -8.16
CA HIS A 148 -5.19 -2.06 -8.20
C HIS A 148 -4.61 -2.87 -9.34
N LEU A 149 -4.45 -4.16 -9.11
CA LEU A 149 -4.19 -5.07 -10.21
C LEU A 149 -5.49 -5.81 -10.51
N PRO A 150 -5.76 -6.09 -11.79
CA PRO A 150 -6.83 -6.99 -12.18
C PRO A 150 -6.79 -8.24 -11.30
N ASN A 151 -7.93 -8.54 -10.69
CA ASN A 151 -8.14 -9.70 -9.85
C ASN A 151 -7.35 -9.73 -8.51
N THR A 152 -6.72 -8.63 -8.06
CA THR A 152 -6.09 -8.54 -6.71
C THR A 152 -6.70 -7.44 -5.84
N GLN A 153 -7.99 -7.54 -5.57
CA GLN A 153 -8.77 -6.48 -4.91
C GLN A 153 -8.69 -6.52 -3.37
N LEU A 154 -7.86 -7.38 -2.77
CA LEU A 154 -7.74 -7.54 -1.32
C LEU A 154 -7.67 -6.19 -0.58
N GLY A 155 -8.69 -5.84 0.21
CA GLY A 155 -8.68 -4.67 1.12
C GLY A 155 -9.33 -3.37 0.62
N SER A 156 -9.94 -3.33 -0.57
CA SER A 156 -10.85 -2.23 -0.96
C SER A 156 -12.31 -2.53 -0.58
N HIS A 157 -13.19 -1.54 -0.67
CA HIS A 157 -14.63 -1.74 -0.45
C HIS A 157 -15.21 -2.79 -1.40
N ALA A 158 -14.69 -2.89 -2.63
CA ALA A 158 -15.02 -3.97 -3.56
C ALA A 158 -14.70 -5.38 -3.01
N HIS A 159 -13.72 -5.50 -2.10
CA HIS A 159 -13.42 -6.75 -1.39
C HIS A 159 -14.28 -6.96 -0.15
N VAL A 160 -14.67 -5.89 0.57
CA VAL A 160 -15.61 -5.97 1.70
C VAL A 160 -17.00 -6.45 1.24
N GLN A 161 -17.39 -6.12 0.01
CA GLN A 161 -18.61 -6.63 -0.62
C GLN A 161 -18.52 -8.11 -1.05
N ARG A 162 -17.34 -8.75 -0.95
CA ARG A 162 -17.20 -10.20 -1.22
C ARG A 162 -17.66 -11.00 0.00
N ASP A 163 -18.18 -12.20 -0.27
CA ASP A 163 -18.75 -13.09 0.73
C ASP A 163 -17.78 -13.32 1.92
N GLY A 164 -18.18 -12.86 3.11
CA GLY A 164 -17.36 -12.93 4.32
C GLY A 164 -16.99 -14.36 4.74
N ILE A 165 -17.77 -15.35 4.30
CA ILE A 165 -17.47 -16.78 4.49
C ILE A 165 -16.20 -17.16 3.70
N LEU A 166 -16.08 -16.69 2.45
CA LEU A 166 -14.90 -16.96 1.63
C LEU A 166 -13.63 -16.33 2.22
N SER A 167 -13.75 -15.11 2.76
CA SER A 167 -12.65 -14.45 3.46
C SER A 167 -12.20 -15.23 4.70
N TRP A 168 -13.14 -15.79 5.48
CA TRP A 168 -12.86 -16.61 6.66
C TRP A 168 -12.14 -17.93 6.31
N TYR A 169 -12.60 -18.66 5.28
CA TYR A 169 -11.93 -19.87 4.80
C TYR A 169 -10.52 -19.61 4.23
N SER A 170 -10.21 -18.36 3.88
CA SER A 170 -8.88 -17.94 3.38
C SER A 170 -7.86 -17.71 4.50
N GLY A 171 -8.23 -17.90 5.77
CA GLY A 171 -7.38 -17.56 6.91
C GLY A 171 -7.21 -16.05 7.14
N VAL A 172 -7.94 -15.22 6.39
CA VAL A 172 -8.06 -13.78 6.66
C VAL A 172 -9.22 -13.63 7.65
N HIS A 173 -8.88 -13.45 8.92
CA HIS A 173 -9.90 -13.23 9.93
C HIS A 173 -10.77 -12.02 9.52
N PRO A 174 -12.11 -12.06 9.65
CA PRO A 174 -12.98 -10.95 9.24
C PRO A 174 -12.61 -9.60 9.86
N SER A 175 -12.03 -9.61 11.06
CA SER A 175 -11.51 -8.41 11.72
C SER A 175 -10.21 -7.85 11.11
N ILE A 176 -9.56 -8.59 10.23
CA ILE A 176 -8.35 -8.22 9.46
C ILE A 176 -8.74 -7.69 8.08
N ILE A 177 -10.02 -7.75 7.69
CA ILE A 177 -10.53 -7.08 6.48
C ILE A 177 -10.54 -5.57 6.78
N MET A 178 -9.36 -4.99 6.68
CA MET A 178 -9.16 -3.56 6.82
C MET A 178 -9.63 -2.90 5.54
N ASN A 179 -10.69 -2.11 5.65
CA ASN A 179 -11.08 -1.21 4.58
C ASN A 179 -10.14 -0.01 4.61
N ILE A 180 -9.19 0.03 3.68
CA ILE A 180 -8.23 1.13 3.58
C ILE A 180 -8.91 2.47 3.34
N GLU A 181 -10.05 2.49 2.64
CA GLU A 181 -10.84 3.70 2.40
C GLU A 181 -11.39 4.26 3.72
N ASN A 182 -11.93 3.38 4.57
CA ASN A 182 -12.42 3.75 5.90
C ASN A 182 -11.28 4.25 6.80
N LEU A 183 -10.09 3.63 6.72
CA LEU A 183 -8.92 4.09 7.45
C LEU A 183 -8.46 5.47 6.95
N ALA A 184 -8.44 5.68 5.63
CA ALA A 184 -8.11 6.95 5.01
C ALA A 184 -9.10 8.04 5.41
N GLU A 185 -10.40 7.77 5.34
CA GLU A 185 -11.47 8.67 5.79
C GLU A 185 -11.28 9.09 7.25
N LYS A 186 -11.05 8.13 8.15
CA LYS A 186 -10.80 8.38 9.57
C LYS A 186 -9.52 9.18 9.80
N ALA A 187 -8.51 9.02 8.95
CA ALA A 187 -7.28 9.80 8.96
C ALA A 187 -7.45 11.20 8.31
N GLY A 188 -8.60 11.49 7.71
CA GLY A 188 -8.83 12.70 6.92
C GLY A 188 -8.02 12.72 5.62
N VAL A 189 -7.65 11.57 5.09
CA VAL A 189 -6.90 11.39 3.85
C VAL A 189 -7.86 10.97 2.74
N ARG A 190 -7.75 11.59 1.57
CA ARG A 190 -8.55 11.21 0.40
C ARG A 190 -7.99 9.95 -0.23
N TYR A 191 -8.86 9.01 -0.57
CA TYR A 191 -8.48 7.74 -1.17
C TYR A 191 -8.93 7.69 -2.63
N PHE A 192 -8.06 7.19 -3.51
CA PHE A 192 -8.32 7.03 -4.94
C PHE A 192 -7.84 5.67 -5.42
N ASP A 193 -8.64 5.07 -6.29
CA ASP A 193 -8.29 3.87 -7.04
C ASP A 193 -7.67 4.24 -8.39
N CYS A 194 -6.58 3.58 -8.73
CA CYS A 194 -5.96 3.63 -10.05
C CYS A 194 -5.92 2.21 -10.62
N TRP A 195 -6.33 2.06 -11.88
CA TRP A 195 -6.32 0.79 -12.59
C TRP A 195 -5.36 0.89 -13.78
N PRO A 196 -4.45 -0.08 -13.97
CA PRO A 196 -3.55 -0.06 -15.11
C PRO A 196 -4.32 -0.33 -16.40
N ASN A 197 -4.07 0.48 -17.43
CA ASN A 197 -4.64 0.28 -18.78
C ASN A 197 -4.18 -1.04 -19.43
N LYS A 198 -3.00 -1.55 -19.03
CA LYS A 198 -2.43 -2.82 -19.50
C LYS A 198 -1.76 -3.53 -18.35
N THR A 199 -2.01 -4.83 -18.21
CA THR A 199 -1.20 -5.69 -17.33
C THR A 199 -0.42 -6.68 -18.17
N VAL A 200 0.90 -6.67 -17.99
CA VAL A 200 1.79 -7.68 -18.58
C VAL A 200 1.91 -8.80 -17.55
N GLY A 201 1.66 -10.05 -17.94
CA GLY A 201 1.77 -11.20 -17.03
C GLY A 201 0.53 -11.52 -16.20
N ALA A 202 -0.67 -11.11 -16.63
CA ALA A 202 -1.88 -11.73 -16.09
C ALA A 202 -1.84 -13.24 -16.37
N SER A 203 -1.93 -14.05 -15.33
CA SER A 203 -1.92 -15.51 -15.47
C SER A 203 -2.97 -15.95 -16.49
N LYS A 204 -2.52 -16.64 -17.55
CA LYS A 204 -3.41 -17.19 -18.58
C LYS A 204 -4.52 -18.05 -17.95
N LYS A 205 -4.19 -18.80 -16.90
CA LYS A 205 -5.13 -19.64 -16.13
C LYS A 205 -6.24 -18.81 -15.48
N VAL A 206 -5.90 -17.66 -14.92
CA VAL A 206 -6.88 -16.77 -14.26
C VAL A 206 -7.76 -16.11 -15.32
N SER A 207 -7.19 -15.61 -16.41
CA SER A 207 -7.98 -15.03 -17.50
C SER A 207 -8.93 -16.05 -18.15
N GLU A 208 -8.51 -17.32 -18.26
CA GLU A 208 -9.35 -18.42 -18.75
C GLU A 208 -10.51 -18.71 -17.80
N CYS A 209 -10.29 -18.63 -16.47
CA CYS A 209 -11.36 -18.73 -15.47
C CYS A 209 -12.35 -17.55 -15.53
N SER A 210 -11.87 -16.31 -15.67
CA SER A 210 -12.73 -15.12 -15.73
C SER A 210 -13.61 -15.07 -16.99
N SER A 211 -13.14 -15.66 -18.10
CA SER A 211 -13.87 -15.67 -19.38
C SER A 211 -14.97 -16.75 -19.47
N LYS A 212 -14.86 -17.83 -18.69
CA LYS A 212 -15.84 -18.92 -18.69
C LYS A 212 -16.98 -18.60 -17.71
N LYS A 213 -18.07 -18.05 -18.24
CA LYS A 213 -19.37 -17.88 -17.52
C LYS A 213 -20.06 -19.21 -17.19
N THR A 214 -19.57 -20.34 -17.68
CA THR A 214 -20.21 -21.65 -17.52
C THR A 214 -19.74 -22.35 -16.25
N LEU A 215 -20.69 -22.57 -15.34
CA LEU A 215 -20.61 -23.27 -14.04
C LEU A 215 -20.09 -24.73 -14.09
N SER A 216 -19.65 -25.24 -15.25
CA SER A 216 -19.44 -26.68 -15.47
C SER A 216 -17.99 -27.17 -15.35
N MET A 217 -17.07 -26.34 -14.86
CA MET A 217 -15.80 -26.81 -14.32
C MET A 217 -15.56 -26.14 -12.97
N PRO A 218 -14.84 -26.79 -12.03
CA PRO A 218 -14.43 -26.13 -10.79
C PRO A 218 -13.39 -25.08 -11.16
N CYS A 219 -13.85 -23.88 -11.54
CA CYS A 219 -13.01 -22.71 -11.56
C CYS A 219 -12.36 -22.59 -10.18
N LEU A 220 -11.08 -22.24 -10.18
CA LEU A 220 -10.31 -21.96 -8.98
C LEU A 220 -11.13 -21.08 -8.04
N SER A 221 -11.12 -21.36 -6.74
CA SER A 221 -11.73 -20.45 -5.77
C SER A 221 -11.12 -19.05 -5.91
N VAL A 222 -11.84 -18.00 -5.50
CA VAL A 222 -11.32 -16.62 -5.52
C VAL A 222 -9.92 -16.54 -4.87
N VAL A 223 -9.70 -17.33 -3.83
CA VAL A 223 -8.42 -17.45 -3.11
C VAL A 223 -7.34 -18.10 -3.96
N GLN A 224 -7.67 -19.22 -4.63
CA GLN A 224 -6.73 -19.89 -5.52
C GLN A 224 -6.38 -19.01 -6.72
N GLN A 225 -7.36 -18.27 -7.25
CA GLN A 225 -7.11 -17.26 -8.27
C GLN A 225 -6.17 -16.20 -7.72
N GLU A 226 -6.45 -15.61 -6.56
CA GLU A 226 -5.58 -14.60 -5.93
C GLU A 226 -4.19 -15.12 -5.60
N GLU A 227 -4.05 -16.34 -5.12
CA GLU A 227 -2.75 -16.97 -4.86
C GLU A 227 -1.97 -17.21 -6.16
N ILE A 228 -2.64 -17.65 -7.21
CA ILE A 228 -2.05 -17.82 -8.54
C ILE A 228 -1.65 -16.46 -9.10
N ILE A 229 -2.50 -15.43 -9.03
CA ILE A 229 -2.16 -14.08 -9.46
C ILE A 229 -1.00 -13.54 -8.62
N PHE A 230 -1.00 -13.77 -7.32
CA PHE A 230 0.08 -13.35 -6.43
C PHE A 230 1.42 -14.01 -6.79
N ARG A 231 1.39 -15.30 -7.16
CA ARG A 231 2.58 -16.09 -7.52
C ARG A 231 3.05 -15.86 -8.95
N GLU A 232 2.13 -15.66 -9.89
CA GLU A 232 2.40 -15.65 -11.33
C GLU A 232 2.40 -14.23 -11.94
N THR A 233 1.92 -13.20 -11.24
CA THR A 233 2.03 -11.81 -11.73
C THR A 233 3.41 -11.26 -11.39
N ASP A 234 4.35 -11.47 -12.31
CA ASP A 234 5.75 -11.12 -12.09
C ASP A 234 6.02 -9.61 -12.11
N SER A 235 5.19 -8.83 -12.81
CA SER A 235 5.46 -7.41 -13.03
C SER A 235 4.28 -6.64 -13.62
N ILE A 236 4.24 -5.31 -13.40
CA ILE A 236 3.19 -4.45 -13.93
C ILE A 236 3.82 -3.29 -14.69
N ILE A 237 3.25 -2.94 -15.84
CA ILE A 237 3.58 -1.71 -16.55
C ILE A 237 2.37 -0.80 -16.43
N VAL A 238 2.57 0.41 -15.93
CA VAL A 238 1.50 1.40 -15.81
C VAL A 238 1.73 2.51 -16.81
N ASP A 239 0.67 2.99 -17.44
CA ASP A 239 0.75 4.16 -18.30
C ASP A 239 1.16 5.39 -17.48
N SER A 240 2.37 5.91 -17.74
CA SER A 240 2.93 7.03 -16.99
C SER A 240 2.19 8.33 -17.23
N GLU A 241 1.57 8.52 -18.41
CA GLU A 241 0.75 9.70 -18.69
C GLU A 241 -0.52 9.68 -17.86
N HIS A 242 -1.19 8.53 -17.80
CA HIS A 242 -2.39 8.37 -16.99
C HIS A 242 -2.11 8.62 -15.49
N VAL A 243 -1.01 8.08 -14.97
CA VAL A 243 -0.61 8.29 -13.57
C VAL A 243 -0.24 9.76 -13.32
N ALA A 244 0.48 10.39 -14.25
CA ALA A 244 0.87 11.80 -14.13
C ALA A 244 -0.34 12.74 -14.13
N ASP A 245 -1.30 12.52 -15.03
CA ASP A 245 -2.55 13.30 -15.09
C ASP A 245 -3.36 13.15 -13.80
N LEU A 246 -3.55 11.90 -13.32
CA LEU A 246 -4.24 11.62 -12.07
C LEU A 246 -3.57 12.34 -10.88
N ILE A 247 -2.27 12.13 -10.69
CA ILE A 247 -1.54 12.70 -9.55
C ILE A 247 -1.50 14.23 -9.62
N SER A 248 -1.39 14.82 -10.81
CA SER A 248 -1.41 16.28 -10.99
C SER A 248 -2.74 16.89 -10.56
N LYS A 249 -3.86 16.26 -10.93
CA LYS A 249 -5.20 16.68 -10.49
C LYS A 249 -5.35 16.56 -8.99
N LEU A 250 -4.83 15.49 -8.39
CA LEU A 250 -4.88 15.30 -6.94
C LEU A 250 -4.03 16.32 -6.20
N ALA A 251 -2.82 16.59 -6.69
CA ALA A 251 -1.89 17.57 -6.12
C ALA A 251 -2.50 18.98 -6.03
N ALA A 252 -3.35 19.36 -6.98
CA ALA A 252 -4.06 20.65 -6.94
C ALA A 252 -5.10 20.75 -5.83
N LEU A 253 -5.50 19.62 -5.23
CA LEU A 253 -6.50 19.58 -4.17
C LEU A 253 -5.88 19.54 -2.76
N VAL A 254 -4.58 19.30 -2.63
CA VAL A 254 -3.83 19.04 -1.37
C VAL A 254 -3.07 20.28 -0.92
#